data_AF-A0A173QVA9-F1
#
_entry.id   AF-A0A173QVA9-F1
#
_cell.length_a   1.000
_cell.length_b   1.000
_cell.length_c   1.000
_cell.angle_alpha   90.00
_cell.angle_beta   90.00
_cell.angle_gamma   90.00
#
_symmetry.space_group_name_H-M   'P 1'
#
loop_
_entity.id
_entity.type
_entity.pdbx_description
1 polymer ?
#
loop_
_entity_poly.entity_id
_entity_poly.type
_entity_poly.pdbx_seq_one_letter_code
_entity_poly.pdbx_strand_id
1 'polypeptide(L)'
;MKKRIYSMILILMTGLCAGCGKEGVKNNNTGIESESSQVEDSVSFENTEDTESTEDTESTENTESTEYNDVVLNEETDFTYDYSEDIKADVDNVVSGSASLQDELKNIENIVKKYTPLAQAAQTQTEMNLSSRWFFDIWDTELNNLWSRFSDLADPQTKEKILTEQRNWIDMKEEVTLLDIGSYEENGSMYPLLQNSYLEEITKNRAYVIANELAKIKGESFVMPEKSAKYGLFVDNQGTGSVYSSLITRQGLEGEDEALISIYREGETKGTFVDNGNGELAFTSDDGSVKGTIKINGWDGASFKVTETSGEAVFSAGEEVNFPFAF
;
A
#
# COMPACT_ATOMS: atom_id res chain seq x y z
N MET A 1 33.35 -22.46 37.67
CA MET A 1 32.79 -22.84 36.35
C MET A 1 33.48 -21.98 35.28
N LYS A 2 34.13 -22.62 34.29
CA LYS A 2 35.01 -21.95 33.31
C LYS A 2 34.18 -21.19 32.27
N LYS A 3 34.46 -19.89 32.12
CA LYS A 3 33.95 -19.04 31.02
C LYS A 3 34.59 -19.48 29.70
N ARG A 4 33.79 -19.68 28.65
CA ARG A 4 34.26 -19.83 27.28
C ARG A 4 33.90 -18.56 26.50
N ILE A 5 34.94 -17.86 26.07
CA ILE A 5 34.88 -16.74 25.14
C ILE A 5 35.01 -17.35 23.75
N TYR A 6 34.06 -17.11 22.86
CA TYR A 6 34.20 -17.43 21.43
C TYR A 6 34.39 -16.14 20.65
N SER A 7 35.55 -16.07 20.01
CA SER A 7 36.05 -14.98 19.17
C SER A 7 35.35 -15.02 17.81
N MET A 8 34.68 -13.93 17.42
CA MET A 8 34.19 -13.71 16.06
C MET A 8 35.38 -13.41 15.14
N ILE A 9 35.54 -14.21 14.08
CA ILE A 9 36.49 -13.98 12.99
C ILE A 9 35.75 -13.24 11.89
N LEU A 10 36.22 -12.04 11.57
CA LEU A 10 35.77 -11.19 10.47
C LEU A 10 36.57 -11.58 9.21
N ILE A 11 35.90 -12.06 8.16
CA ILE A 11 36.54 -12.31 6.86
C ILE A 11 36.09 -11.20 5.89
N LEU A 12 37.04 -10.32 5.57
CA LEU A 12 37.00 -9.39 4.45
C LEU A 12 37.37 -10.15 3.17
N MET A 13 36.55 -10.09 2.12
CA MET A 13 36.98 -10.48 0.77
C MET A 13 36.58 -9.41 -0.25
N THR A 14 37.61 -8.84 -0.87
CA THR A 14 37.55 -7.91 -2.00
C THR A 14 37.73 -8.65 -3.33
N GLY A 15 36.84 -8.40 -4.29
CA GLY A 15 37.20 -7.98 -5.67
C GLY A 15 37.59 -9.01 -6.75
N LEU A 16 36.73 -9.03 -7.79
CA LEU A 16 37.01 -8.89 -9.24
C LEU A 16 37.14 -10.12 -10.19
N CYS A 17 36.24 -10.06 -11.19
CA CYS A 17 36.39 -10.33 -12.64
C CYS A 17 36.11 -11.73 -13.27
N ALA A 18 35.00 -11.73 -14.03
CA ALA A 18 34.81 -12.15 -15.43
C ALA A 18 35.01 -13.62 -15.87
N GLY A 19 33.95 -14.20 -16.45
CA GLY A 19 34.01 -15.37 -17.33
C GLY A 19 32.63 -15.86 -17.83
N CYS A 20 32.34 -15.66 -19.11
CA CYS A 20 31.14 -16.12 -19.83
C CYS A 20 30.97 -17.65 -19.88
N GLY A 21 29.72 -18.12 -19.97
CA GLY A 21 29.36 -19.45 -20.48
C GLY A 21 27.85 -19.76 -20.48
N LYS A 22 27.18 -19.61 -21.65
CA LYS A 22 25.92 -20.30 -22.04
C LYS A 22 26.19 -21.83 -22.12
N GLU A 23 25.29 -22.79 -21.94
CA GLU A 23 23.81 -22.90 -21.86
C GLU A 23 23.52 -24.31 -21.29
N GLY A 24 22.44 -24.50 -20.50
CA GLY A 24 21.92 -25.85 -20.24
C GLY A 24 21.07 -26.01 -18.98
N VAL A 25 19.78 -26.30 -19.19
CA VAL A 25 18.76 -26.82 -18.24
C VAL A 25 17.99 -25.76 -17.43
N LYS A 26 16.77 -25.45 -17.93
CA LYS A 26 15.74 -24.69 -17.21
C LYS A 26 14.99 -25.62 -16.24
N ASN A 27 15.10 -25.32 -14.95
CA ASN A 27 14.17 -25.71 -13.90
C ASN A 27 13.97 -24.45 -13.04
N ASN A 28 12.93 -23.67 -13.28
CA ASN A 28 12.69 -22.47 -12.48
C ASN A 28 11.26 -22.50 -11.91
N ASN A 29 11.19 -22.79 -10.62
CA ASN A 29 10.28 -22.12 -9.71
C ASN A 29 11.12 -21.07 -8.93
N THR A 30 10.45 -20.04 -8.41
CA THR A 30 10.94 -18.95 -7.53
C THR A 30 11.69 -17.78 -8.15
N GLY A 31 11.18 -16.57 -7.88
CA GLY A 31 11.90 -15.29 -7.89
C GLY A 31 11.43 -14.30 -8.95
N ILE A 32 10.35 -13.55 -8.68
CA ILE A 32 10.09 -12.30 -9.40
C ILE A 32 10.78 -11.21 -8.60
N GLU A 33 11.95 -10.82 -9.08
CA GLU A 33 12.59 -9.56 -8.74
C GLU A 33 11.71 -8.43 -9.28
N SER A 34 11.38 -7.47 -8.43
CA SER A 34 10.81 -6.19 -8.84
C SER A 34 11.87 -5.43 -9.63
N GLU A 35 11.71 -5.37 -10.96
CA GLU A 35 12.47 -4.43 -11.79
C GLU A 35 12.01 -3.00 -11.45
N SER A 36 12.71 -2.40 -10.50
CA SER A 36 12.79 -0.95 -10.34
C SER A 36 13.36 -0.36 -11.62
N SER A 37 12.50 0.11 -12.53
CA SER A 37 12.92 0.87 -13.71
C SER A 37 13.45 2.24 -13.29
N GLN A 38 14.79 2.34 -13.25
CA GLN A 38 15.46 3.64 -13.36
C GLN A 38 15.28 4.12 -14.80
N VAL A 39 14.43 5.12 -15.01
CA VAL A 39 14.38 5.87 -16.27
C VAL A 39 15.27 7.09 -16.13
N GLU A 40 16.45 7.03 -16.77
CA GLU A 40 17.26 8.21 -17.03
C GLU A 40 16.66 9.05 -18.16
N ASP A 41 16.73 10.35 -17.92
CA ASP A 41 16.31 11.51 -18.69
C ASP A 41 16.94 11.57 -20.10
N SER A 42 16.13 11.67 -21.16
CA SER A 42 16.44 12.44 -22.38
C SER A 42 15.41 12.23 -23.50
N VAL A 43 14.51 13.19 -23.72
CA VAL A 43 13.94 13.43 -25.06
C VAL A 43 13.82 14.93 -25.31
N SER A 44 14.52 15.37 -26.35
CA SER A 44 14.50 16.73 -26.91
C SER A 44 13.20 17.01 -27.67
N PHE A 45 12.55 18.14 -27.37
CA PHE A 45 11.46 18.71 -28.16
C PHE A 45 11.98 19.50 -29.36
N GLU A 46 11.41 19.26 -30.55
CA GLU A 46 11.44 20.19 -31.69
C GLU A 46 10.04 20.82 -31.86
N ASN A 47 10.03 22.15 -32.02
CA ASN A 47 8.86 22.98 -32.28
C ASN A 47 8.51 23.01 -33.77
N THR A 48 7.21 23.09 -34.07
CA THR A 48 6.70 23.85 -35.24
C THR A 48 5.27 24.38 -34.98
N GLU A 49 5.12 25.70 -35.06
CA GLU A 49 3.91 26.47 -35.39
C GLU A 49 3.43 26.12 -36.83
N ASP A 50 2.22 26.35 -37.35
CA ASP A 50 1.15 27.34 -37.13
C ASP A 50 -0.05 26.93 -38.02
N THR A 51 -1.31 27.24 -37.66
CA THR A 51 -2.28 28.07 -38.45
C THR A 51 -3.74 28.04 -37.94
N GLU A 52 -4.35 29.23 -37.98
CA GLU A 52 -5.63 29.71 -37.42
C GLU A 52 -6.94 29.34 -38.15
N SER A 53 -8.05 29.68 -37.45
CA SER A 53 -9.39 30.16 -37.89
C SER A 53 -10.51 29.09 -38.03
N THR A 54 -11.76 29.26 -37.57
CA THR A 54 -12.54 30.41 -37.03
C THR A 54 -13.87 29.91 -36.40
N GLU A 55 -14.29 30.62 -35.34
CA GLU A 55 -15.64 31.02 -34.83
C GLU A 55 -16.86 30.06 -34.73
N ASP A 56 -17.34 29.99 -33.48
CA ASP A 56 -18.71 30.14 -32.92
C ASP A 56 -19.87 29.19 -33.29
N THR A 57 -20.40 28.49 -32.28
CA THR A 57 -21.82 28.56 -31.89
C THR A 57 -22.02 28.09 -30.43
N GLU A 58 -22.71 28.89 -29.61
CA GLU A 58 -23.25 28.52 -28.29
C GLU A 58 -24.31 27.41 -28.40
N SER A 59 -24.18 26.37 -27.57
CA SER A 59 -25.34 25.65 -27.04
C SER A 59 -24.99 24.96 -25.72
N THR A 60 -25.56 25.49 -24.64
CA THR A 60 -25.72 24.86 -23.33
C THR A 60 -26.35 23.48 -23.47
N GLU A 61 -25.60 22.42 -23.14
CA GLU A 61 -26.17 21.13 -22.75
C GLU A 61 -25.38 20.59 -21.56
N ASN A 62 -26.13 20.11 -20.57
CA ASN A 62 -25.64 19.52 -19.33
C ASN A 62 -24.64 18.41 -19.63
N THR A 63 -23.46 18.50 -19.04
CA THR A 63 -22.46 17.42 -19.02
C THR A 63 -23.07 16.25 -18.26
N GLU A 64 -23.67 15.32 -19.00
CA GLU A 64 -23.97 13.98 -18.53
C GLU A 64 -22.67 13.37 -18.02
N SER A 65 -22.65 13.06 -16.72
CA SER A 65 -21.73 12.11 -16.15
C SER A 65 -21.73 10.86 -17.02
N THR A 66 -20.57 10.47 -17.54
CA THR A 66 -20.35 9.19 -18.21
C THR A 66 -20.70 8.06 -17.24
N GLU A 67 -21.97 7.66 -17.29
CA GLU A 67 -22.50 6.51 -16.59
C GLU A 67 -21.89 5.29 -17.27
N TYR A 68 -20.81 4.76 -16.69
CA TYR A 68 -20.25 3.45 -17.04
C TYR A 68 -21.30 2.38 -16.68
N ASN A 69 -22.31 2.22 -17.55
CA ASN A 69 -23.38 1.28 -17.38
C ASN A 69 -23.19 0.04 -18.27
N ASP A 70 -23.36 -1.10 -17.60
CA ASP A 70 -23.72 -2.43 -18.10
C ASP A 70 -22.62 -3.25 -18.82
N VAL A 71 -21.75 -3.86 -18.02
CA VAL A 71 -20.96 -5.02 -18.46
C VAL A 71 -21.93 -6.20 -18.64
N VAL A 72 -22.37 -6.40 -19.88
CA VAL A 72 -23.01 -7.65 -20.31
C VAL A 72 -21.95 -8.75 -20.26
N LEU A 73 -21.89 -9.49 -19.15
CA LEU A 73 -21.15 -10.74 -19.02
C LEU A 73 -21.77 -11.78 -19.96
N ASN A 74 -21.17 -11.98 -21.13
CA ASN A 74 -21.60 -13.05 -22.02
C ASN A 74 -20.45 -13.83 -22.68
N GLU A 75 -19.27 -13.83 -22.04
CA GLU A 75 -18.15 -14.70 -22.42
C GLU A 75 -17.56 -15.35 -21.17
N GLU A 76 -17.19 -16.63 -21.28
CA GLU A 76 -16.43 -17.37 -20.28
C GLU A 76 -15.12 -16.60 -20.01
N THR A 77 -14.89 -16.16 -18.78
CA THR A 77 -13.69 -15.38 -18.43
C THR A 77 -12.42 -16.21 -18.67
N ASP A 78 -11.53 -15.72 -19.51
CA ASP A 78 -10.24 -16.37 -19.77
C ASP A 78 -9.21 -15.95 -18.71
N PHE A 79 -9.07 -16.75 -17.66
CA PHE A 79 -8.07 -16.51 -16.60
C PHE A 79 -6.62 -16.75 -17.06
N THR A 80 -6.39 -17.19 -18.30
CA THR A 80 -5.04 -17.30 -18.89
C THR A 80 -4.63 -16.07 -19.68
N TYR A 81 -5.56 -15.17 -19.96
CA TYR A 81 -5.31 -13.90 -20.62
C TYR A 81 -4.63 -12.91 -19.67
N ASP A 82 -3.61 -12.22 -20.17
CA ASP A 82 -2.90 -11.17 -19.44
C ASP A 82 -3.61 -9.83 -19.66
N TYR A 83 -4.39 -9.42 -18.66
CA TYR A 83 -5.16 -8.17 -18.68
C TYR A 83 -4.34 -6.91 -18.37
N SER A 84 -3.01 -7.02 -18.19
CA SER A 84 -2.17 -5.88 -17.77
C SER A 84 -2.24 -4.68 -18.73
N GLU A 85 -2.25 -4.94 -20.05
CA GLU A 85 -2.35 -3.87 -21.05
C GLU A 85 -3.76 -3.27 -21.13
N ASP A 86 -4.82 -4.07 -20.93
CA ASP A 86 -6.19 -3.55 -20.86
C ASP A 86 -6.40 -2.68 -19.63
N ILE A 87 -5.89 -3.12 -18.47
CA ILE A 87 -5.92 -2.36 -17.22
C ILE A 87 -5.21 -1.03 -17.42
N LYS A 88 -4.01 -1.06 -18.01
CA LYS A 88 -3.24 0.15 -18.30
C LYS A 88 -4.00 1.09 -19.23
N ALA A 89 -4.60 0.57 -20.30
CA ALA A 89 -5.38 1.38 -21.22
C ALA A 89 -6.63 2.00 -20.54
N ASP A 90 -7.32 1.24 -19.69
CA ASP A 90 -8.45 1.76 -18.91
C ASP A 90 -8.01 2.88 -17.94
N VAL A 91 -6.89 2.69 -17.24
CA VAL A 91 -6.31 3.71 -16.35
C VAL A 91 -5.91 4.95 -17.16
N ASP A 92 -5.16 4.81 -18.25
CA ASP A 92 -4.75 5.94 -19.11
C ASP A 92 -5.96 6.72 -19.67
N ASN A 93 -7.05 6.02 -20.02
CA ASN A 93 -8.30 6.66 -20.43
C ASN A 93 -8.94 7.45 -19.28
N VAL A 94 -8.96 6.91 -18.06
CA VAL A 94 -9.46 7.63 -16.88
C VAL A 94 -8.60 8.86 -16.57
N VAL A 95 -7.27 8.72 -16.57
CA VAL A 95 -6.34 9.81 -16.29
C VAL A 95 -6.50 10.95 -17.30
N SER A 96 -6.61 10.63 -18.59
CA SER A 96 -6.75 11.64 -19.65
C SER A 96 -8.15 12.25 -19.73
N GLY A 97 -9.18 11.54 -19.27
CA GLY A 97 -10.59 11.97 -19.35
C GLY A 97 -11.14 12.64 -18.08
N SER A 98 -10.41 12.63 -16.97
CA SER A 98 -10.93 13.13 -15.68
C SER A 98 -10.73 14.63 -15.51
N ALA A 99 -11.75 15.30 -14.97
CA ALA A 99 -11.77 16.76 -14.80
C ALA A 99 -10.97 17.25 -13.58
N SER A 100 -10.77 16.39 -12.58
CA SER A 100 -10.03 16.67 -11.34
C SER A 100 -9.42 15.38 -10.80
N LEU A 101 -8.42 15.49 -9.91
CA LEU A 101 -7.85 14.31 -9.23
C LEU A 101 -8.87 13.56 -8.37
N GLN A 102 -9.86 14.27 -7.82
CA GLN A 102 -10.92 13.66 -7.04
C GLN A 102 -11.84 12.80 -7.93
N ASP A 103 -12.17 13.30 -9.13
CA ASP A 103 -12.97 12.57 -10.12
C ASP A 103 -12.18 11.41 -10.71
N GLU A 104 -10.87 11.61 -10.92
CA GLU A 104 -9.95 10.58 -11.42
C GLU A 104 -9.94 9.36 -10.52
N LEU A 105 -9.64 9.50 -9.23
CA LEU A 105 -9.62 8.38 -8.29
C LEU A 105 -11.00 7.70 -8.15
N LYS A 106 -12.09 8.47 -8.24
CA LYS A 106 -13.45 7.92 -8.28
C LYS A 106 -13.70 7.07 -9.54
N ASN A 107 -13.12 7.45 -10.67
CA ASN A 107 -13.22 6.72 -11.92
C ASN A 107 -12.29 5.49 -11.95
N ILE A 108 -11.13 5.53 -11.30
CA ILE A 108 -10.28 4.34 -11.08
C ILE A 108 -11.05 3.24 -10.31
N GLU A 109 -11.83 3.62 -9.30
CA GLU A 109 -12.73 2.68 -8.60
C GLU A 109 -13.80 2.06 -9.53
N ASN A 110 -14.18 2.75 -10.61
CA ASN A 110 -15.10 2.18 -11.59
C ASN A 110 -14.41 1.15 -12.49
N ILE A 111 -13.09 1.24 -12.70
CA ILE A 111 -12.30 0.17 -13.33
C ILE A 111 -12.32 -1.07 -12.43
N VAL A 112 -12.12 -0.92 -11.12
CA VAL A 112 -12.26 -2.05 -10.17
C VAL A 112 -13.62 -2.73 -10.31
N LYS A 113 -14.72 -1.94 -10.40
CA LYS A 113 -16.07 -2.48 -10.63
C LYS A 113 -16.23 -3.18 -11.99
N LYS A 114 -15.53 -2.73 -13.03
CA LYS A 114 -15.52 -3.36 -14.36
C LYS A 114 -14.90 -4.78 -14.30
N TYR A 115 -13.80 -4.95 -13.55
CA TYR A 115 -13.10 -6.23 -13.42
C TYR A 115 -13.67 -7.17 -12.36
N THR A 116 -14.39 -6.62 -11.37
CA THR A 116 -15.05 -7.40 -10.30
C THR A 116 -15.87 -8.60 -10.80
N PRO A 117 -16.81 -8.46 -11.75
CA PRO A 117 -17.58 -9.60 -12.26
C PRO A 117 -16.72 -10.68 -12.92
N LEU A 118 -15.61 -10.32 -13.58
CA LEU A 118 -14.67 -11.27 -14.19
C LEU A 118 -13.96 -12.10 -13.10
N ALA A 119 -13.48 -11.44 -12.05
CA ALA A 119 -12.85 -12.13 -10.92
C ALA A 119 -13.84 -13.03 -10.16
N GLN A 120 -15.10 -12.59 -10.01
CA GLN A 120 -16.16 -13.37 -9.39
C GLN A 120 -16.55 -14.64 -10.17
N ALA A 121 -16.19 -14.73 -11.45
CA ALA A 121 -16.40 -15.94 -12.24
C ALA A 121 -15.42 -17.07 -11.87
N ALA A 122 -14.34 -16.78 -11.12
CA ALA A 122 -13.33 -17.75 -10.73
C ALA A 122 -13.93 -18.91 -9.93
N GLN A 123 -13.56 -20.15 -10.28
CA GLN A 123 -14.05 -21.37 -9.64
C GLN A 123 -12.95 -22.08 -8.84
N THR A 124 -11.70 -21.91 -9.24
CA THR A 124 -10.54 -22.55 -8.60
C THR A 124 -9.71 -21.55 -7.80
N GLN A 125 -8.95 -22.06 -6.82
CA GLN A 125 -8.00 -21.23 -6.06
C GLN A 125 -6.97 -20.56 -6.96
N THR A 126 -6.55 -21.23 -8.03
CA THR A 126 -5.61 -20.67 -9.02
C THR A 126 -6.22 -19.46 -9.73
N GLU A 127 -7.47 -19.56 -10.19
CA GLU A 127 -8.17 -18.46 -10.85
C GLU A 127 -8.44 -17.30 -9.89
N MET A 128 -8.80 -17.58 -8.62
CA MET A 128 -8.95 -16.55 -7.60
C MET A 128 -7.63 -15.83 -7.32
N ASN A 129 -6.54 -16.58 -7.18
CA ASN A 129 -5.20 -16.00 -6.97
C ASN A 129 -4.77 -15.12 -8.16
N LEU A 130 -5.02 -15.58 -9.39
CA LEU A 130 -4.69 -14.83 -10.60
C LEU A 130 -5.53 -13.56 -10.73
N SER A 131 -6.86 -13.68 -10.62
CA SER A 131 -7.76 -12.55 -10.82
C SER A 131 -7.68 -11.48 -9.74
N SER A 132 -7.32 -11.86 -8.50
CA SER A 132 -7.06 -10.88 -7.43
C SER A 132 -5.94 -9.91 -7.75
N ARG A 133 -4.99 -10.31 -8.60
CA ARG A 133 -3.86 -9.47 -9.00
C ARG A 133 -4.30 -8.27 -9.83
N TRP A 134 -5.37 -8.40 -10.62
CA TRP A 134 -5.88 -7.34 -11.48
C TRP A 134 -6.24 -6.08 -10.70
N PHE A 135 -6.83 -6.21 -9.51
CA PHE A 135 -7.18 -5.06 -8.68
C PHE A 135 -5.96 -4.34 -8.13
N PHE A 136 -4.95 -5.09 -7.70
CA PHE A 136 -3.68 -4.49 -7.32
C PHE A 136 -3.02 -3.79 -8.52
N ASP A 137 -3.00 -4.39 -9.70
CA ASP A 137 -2.40 -3.77 -10.90
C ASP A 137 -3.12 -2.49 -11.34
N ILE A 138 -4.45 -2.39 -11.16
CA ILE A 138 -5.21 -1.14 -11.39
C ILE A 138 -4.64 -0.02 -10.53
N TRP A 139 -4.52 -0.25 -9.21
CA TRP A 139 -4.04 0.77 -8.28
C TRP A 139 -2.53 1.03 -8.39
N ASP A 140 -1.72 0.02 -8.70
CA ASP A 140 -0.28 0.21 -8.91
C ASP A 140 0.00 1.03 -10.17
N THR A 141 -0.75 0.77 -11.25
CA THR A 141 -0.69 1.58 -12.48
C THR A 141 -1.05 3.03 -12.20
N GLU A 142 -2.15 3.27 -11.47
CA GLU A 142 -2.56 4.63 -11.10
C GLU A 142 -1.54 5.31 -10.17
N LEU A 143 -1.03 4.61 -9.16
CA LEU A 143 0.00 5.14 -8.25
C LEU A 143 1.24 5.60 -9.02
N ASN A 144 1.70 4.80 -10.00
CA ASN A 144 2.83 5.14 -10.85
C ASN A 144 2.52 6.37 -11.74
N ASN A 145 1.30 6.46 -12.28
CA ASN A 145 0.87 7.62 -13.07
C ASN A 145 0.86 8.92 -12.25
N LEU A 146 0.24 8.88 -11.05
CA LEU A 146 0.24 9.99 -10.10
C LEU A 146 1.65 10.39 -9.68
N TRP A 147 2.50 9.41 -9.36
CA TRP A 147 3.89 9.66 -8.98
C TRP A 147 4.68 10.36 -10.09
N SER A 148 4.48 9.96 -11.34
CA SER A 148 5.09 10.58 -12.51
C SER A 148 4.70 12.06 -12.61
N ARG A 149 3.39 12.35 -12.66
CA ARG A 149 2.87 13.74 -12.73
C ARG A 149 3.28 14.60 -11.53
N PHE A 150 3.27 14.02 -10.32
CA PHE A 150 3.77 14.69 -9.12
C PHE A 150 5.26 15.02 -9.24
N SER A 151 6.07 14.05 -9.67
CA SER A 151 7.52 14.21 -9.81
C SER A 151 7.92 15.26 -10.83
N ASP A 152 7.11 15.47 -11.86
CA ASP A 152 7.35 16.47 -12.90
C ASP A 152 6.98 17.89 -12.46
N LEU A 153 5.98 18.03 -11.59
CA LEU A 153 5.45 19.33 -11.17
C LEU A 153 6.00 19.82 -9.82
N ALA A 154 6.42 18.92 -8.94
CA ALA A 154 6.89 19.27 -7.60
C ALA A 154 8.23 20.04 -7.63
N ASP A 155 8.37 21.02 -6.74
CA ASP A 155 9.67 21.65 -6.50
C ASP A 155 10.67 20.63 -5.90
N PRO A 156 11.99 20.84 -6.05
CA PRO A 156 12.99 19.86 -5.62
C PRO A 156 12.90 19.46 -4.14
N GLN A 157 12.53 20.39 -3.25
CA GLN A 157 12.47 20.10 -1.82
C GLN A 157 11.24 19.25 -1.49
N THR A 158 10.08 19.58 -2.05
CA THR A 158 8.85 18.80 -1.89
C THR A 158 9.01 17.41 -2.51
N LYS A 159 9.60 17.32 -3.72
CA LYS A 159 9.86 16.04 -4.40
C LYS A 159 10.74 15.11 -3.56
N GLU A 160 11.86 15.60 -3.01
CA GLU A 160 12.77 14.77 -2.21
C GLU A 160 12.11 14.27 -0.92
N LYS A 161 11.30 15.11 -0.27
CA LYS A 161 10.55 14.72 0.93
C LYS A 161 9.59 13.57 0.62
N ILE A 162 8.73 13.73 -0.37
CA ILE A 162 7.72 12.71 -0.71
C ILE A 162 8.39 11.46 -1.31
N LEU A 163 9.49 11.60 -2.05
CA LEU A 163 10.29 10.47 -2.54
C LEU A 163 10.86 9.63 -1.39
N THR A 164 11.35 10.28 -0.32
CA THR A 164 11.83 9.59 0.88
C THR A 164 10.71 8.81 1.55
N GLU A 165 9.52 9.41 1.69
CA GLU A 165 8.34 8.73 2.23
C GLU A 165 7.90 7.56 1.33
N GLN A 166 7.96 7.72 0.01
CA GLN A 166 7.62 6.67 -0.96
C GLN A 166 8.57 5.48 -0.85
N ARG A 167 9.89 5.74 -0.75
CA ARG A 167 10.90 4.68 -0.57
C ARG A 167 10.68 3.92 0.73
N ASN A 168 10.49 4.62 1.84
CA ASN A 168 10.21 3.98 3.13
C ASN A 168 8.94 3.11 3.06
N TRP A 169 7.87 3.59 2.41
CA TRP A 169 6.65 2.81 2.21
C TRP A 169 6.88 1.55 1.36
N ILE A 170 7.68 1.67 0.29
CA ILE A 170 8.06 0.53 -0.57
C ILE A 170 8.89 -0.49 0.22
N ASP A 171 9.90 -0.03 0.96
CA ASP A 171 10.83 -0.88 1.70
C ASP A 171 10.09 -1.67 2.80
N MET A 172 9.12 -1.05 3.47
CA MET A 172 8.32 -1.70 4.51
C MET A 172 7.22 -2.64 3.98
N LYS A 173 6.90 -2.58 2.68
CA LYS A 173 5.71 -3.23 2.09
C LYS A 173 5.63 -4.73 2.37
N GLU A 174 6.76 -5.42 2.26
CA GLU A 174 6.84 -6.86 2.53
C GLU A 174 6.63 -7.18 4.01
N GLU A 175 7.27 -6.42 4.90
CA GLU A 175 7.16 -6.58 6.36
C GLU A 175 5.72 -6.33 6.84
N VAL A 176 5.07 -5.26 6.37
CA VAL A 176 3.68 -4.96 6.76
C VAL A 176 2.68 -5.96 6.19
N THR A 177 2.96 -6.54 5.01
CA THR A 177 2.13 -7.61 4.45
C THR A 177 2.19 -8.83 5.36
N LEU A 178 3.40 -9.24 5.76
CA LEU A 178 3.58 -10.37 6.67
C LEU A 178 2.90 -10.12 8.03
N LEU A 179 2.97 -8.90 8.55
CA LEU A 179 2.30 -8.50 9.80
C LEU A 179 0.78 -8.57 9.71
N ASP A 180 0.19 -8.17 8.57
CA ASP A 180 -1.26 -8.12 8.40
C ASP A 180 -1.86 -9.51 8.15
N ILE A 181 -1.36 -10.21 7.13
CA ILE A 181 -1.97 -11.45 6.64
C ILE A 181 -1.32 -12.72 7.17
N GLY A 182 -0.18 -12.64 7.85
CA GLY A 182 0.60 -13.80 8.29
C GLY A 182 1.45 -14.41 7.18
N SER A 183 2.11 -15.54 7.45
CA SER A 183 3.09 -16.12 6.52
C SER A 183 2.46 -17.02 5.45
N TYR A 184 3.25 -17.35 4.42
CA TYR A 184 2.84 -18.34 3.41
C TYR A 184 2.64 -19.72 4.03
N GLU A 185 3.45 -20.11 5.01
CA GLU A 185 3.33 -21.38 5.73
C GLU A 185 2.00 -21.49 6.49
N GLU A 186 1.47 -20.37 7.00
CA GLU A 186 0.20 -20.30 7.71
C GLU A 186 -0.99 -20.34 6.77
N ASN A 187 -0.90 -19.64 5.62
CA ASN A 187 -2.04 -19.42 4.72
C ASN A 187 -2.06 -20.33 3.47
N GLY A 188 -0.95 -21.00 3.16
CA GLY A 188 -0.82 -21.94 2.06
C GLY A 188 -1.27 -21.36 0.71
N SER A 189 -2.15 -22.09 0.01
CA SER A 189 -2.59 -21.71 -1.34
C SER A 189 -3.46 -20.45 -1.39
N MET A 190 -3.96 -19.96 -0.26
CA MET A 190 -4.73 -18.71 -0.17
C MET A 190 -3.82 -17.47 -0.07
N TYR A 191 -2.55 -17.66 0.31
CA TYR A 191 -1.62 -16.55 0.53
C TYR A 191 -1.55 -15.55 -0.63
N PRO A 192 -1.47 -15.95 -1.92
CA PRO A 192 -1.41 -14.98 -3.01
C PRO A 192 -2.68 -14.10 -3.11
N LEU A 193 -3.86 -14.67 -2.85
CA LEU A 193 -5.12 -13.91 -2.83
C LEU A 193 -5.10 -12.87 -1.70
N LEU A 194 -4.72 -13.28 -0.49
CA LEU A 194 -4.64 -12.38 0.66
C LEU A 194 -3.61 -11.28 0.43
N GLN A 195 -2.44 -11.64 -0.09
CA GLN A 195 -1.37 -10.70 -0.40
C GLN A 195 -1.83 -9.68 -1.45
N ASN A 196 -2.40 -10.12 -2.57
CA ASN A 196 -2.88 -9.19 -3.59
C ASN A 196 -3.97 -8.26 -3.07
N SER A 197 -4.89 -8.78 -2.25
CA SER A 197 -5.97 -7.96 -1.65
C SER A 197 -5.42 -6.90 -0.71
N TYR A 198 -4.45 -7.26 0.15
CA TYR A 198 -3.80 -6.30 1.03
C TYR A 198 -2.95 -5.28 0.25
N LEU A 199 -2.21 -5.74 -0.77
CA LEU A 199 -1.44 -4.87 -1.65
C LEU A 199 -2.33 -3.89 -2.40
N GLU A 200 -3.50 -4.32 -2.89
CA GLU A 200 -4.52 -3.44 -3.47
C GLU A 200 -4.88 -2.31 -2.49
N GLU A 201 -5.25 -2.66 -1.25
CA GLU A 201 -5.67 -1.70 -0.24
C GLU A 201 -4.60 -0.66 0.08
N ILE A 202 -3.37 -1.11 0.41
CA ILE A 202 -2.31 -0.18 0.79
C ILE A 202 -1.83 0.67 -0.41
N THR A 203 -1.92 0.13 -1.63
CA THR A 203 -1.52 0.86 -2.85
C THR A 203 -2.56 1.91 -3.21
N LYS A 204 -3.85 1.58 -3.08
CA LYS A 204 -4.95 2.55 -3.15
C LYS A 204 -4.76 3.67 -2.14
N ASN A 205 -4.51 3.34 -0.88
CA ASN A 205 -4.26 4.32 0.17
C ASN A 205 -3.09 5.25 -0.21
N ARG A 206 -2.01 4.67 -0.75
CA ARG A 206 -0.86 5.44 -1.21
C ARG A 206 -1.19 6.33 -2.42
N ALA A 207 -2.01 5.87 -3.36
CA ALA A 207 -2.48 6.68 -4.48
C ALA A 207 -3.24 7.92 -4.00
N TYR A 208 -4.14 7.80 -3.01
CA TYR A 208 -4.81 8.95 -2.40
C TYR A 208 -3.83 9.95 -1.75
N VAL A 209 -2.79 9.45 -1.07
CA VAL A 209 -1.75 10.31 -0.48
C VAL A 209 -1.00 11.11 -1.56
N ILE A 210 -0.55 10.44 -2.64
CA ILE A 210 0.16 11.13 -3.73
C ILE A 210 -0.76 12.08 -4.48
N ALA A 211 -2.01 11.71 -4.73
CA ALA A 211 -3.01 12.57 -5.36
C ALA A 211 -3.28 13.82 -4.51
N ASN A 212 -3.34 13.71 -3.19
CA ASN A 212 -3.48 14.86 -2.30
C ASN A 212 -2.28 15.81 -2.38
N GLU A 213 -1.05 15.29 -2.44
CA GLU A 213 0.13 16.14 -2.66
C GLU A 213 0.14 16.79 -4.04
N LEU A 214 -0.26 16.06 -5.09
CA LEU A 214 -0.40 16.60 -6.44
C LEU A 214 -1.50 17.67 -6.53
N ALA A 215 -2.62 17.48 -5.84
CA ALA A 215 -3.71 18.45 -5.79
C ALA A 215 -3.28 19.78 -5.18
N LYS A 216 -2.45 19.75 -4.11
CA LYS A 216 -1.86 20.96 -3.52
C LYS A 216 -1.02 21.73 -4.52
N ILE A 217 -0.23 21.02 -5.34
CA ILE A 217 0.61 21.65 -6.39
C ILE A 217 -0.26 22.25 -7.49
N LYS A 218 -1.32 21.55 -7.93
CA LYS A 218 -2.26 22.02 -8.96
C LYS A 218 -3.23 23.11 -8.46
N GLY A 219 -3.34 23.30 -7.15
CA GLY A 219 -4.37 24.17 -6.55
C GLY A 219 -5.78 23.61 -6.65
N GLU A 220 -5.93 22.29 -6.79
CA GLU A 220 -7.22 21.59 -6.81
C GLU A 220 -7.73 21.32 -5.38
N SER A 221 -9.04 21.39 -5.18
CA SER A 221 -9.67 20.91 -3.94
C SER A 221 -9.64 19.38 -3.93
N PHE A 222 -9.19 18.80 -2.82
CA PHE A 222 -9.11 17.36 -2.66
C PHE A 222 -9.50 16.96 -1.24
N VAL A 223 -10.26 15.88 -1.10
CA VAL A 223 -10.70 15.35 0.20
C VAL A 223 -10.13 13.96 0.38
N MET A 224 -9.30 13.80 1.41
CA MET A 224 -8.78 12.49 1.81
C MET A 224 -9.92 11.59 2.27
N PRO A 225 -9.92 10.29 1.91
CA PRO A 225 -10.95 9.36 2.39
C PRO A 225 -10.84 9.17 3.90
N GLU A 226 -11.95 8.86 4.55
CA GLU A 226 -11.96 8.56 5.99
C GLU A 226 -11.27 7.21 6.24
N LYS A 227 -10.36 7.20 7.21
CA LYS A 227 -9.78 5.96 7.76
C LYS A 227 -10.63 5.47 8.93
N SER A 228 -10.60 4.16 9.18
CA SER A 228 -11.29 3.57 10.33
C SER A 228 -10.78 4.19 11.64
N ALA A 229 -11.72 4.51 12.53
CA ALA A 229 -11.40 4.97 13.89
C ALA A 229 -11.02 3.82 14.84
N LYS A 230 -11.12 2.57 14.38
CA LYS A 230 -10.95 1.36 15.20
C LYS A 230 -9.88 0.39 14.72
N TYR A 231 -9.68 0.31 13.42
CA TYR A 231 -8.92 -0.75 12.78
C TYR A 231 -7.86 -0.16 11.85
N GLY A 232 -6.73 -0.83 11.75
CA GLY A 232 -5.62 -0.44 10.90
C GLY A 232 -4.29 -1.00 11.37
N LEU A 233 -3.32 -0.92 10.47
CA LEU A 233 -1.92 -1.25 10.71
C LEU A 233 -1.11 0.04 10.70
N PHE A 234 -0.41 0.28 11.81
CA PHE A 234 0.40 1.46 12.03
C PHE A 234 1.82 1.07 12.38
N VAL A 235 2.81 1.79 11.86
CA VAL A 235 4.22 1.49 12.13
C VAL A 235 5.04 2.72 12.48
N ASP A 236 6.07 2.49 13.28
CA ASP A 236 7.23 3.36 13.41
C ASP A 236 8.42 2.68 12.73
N ASN A 237 9.05 3.40 11.81
CA ASN A 237 10.23 2.96 11.09
C ASN A 237 11.53 3.62 11.61
N GLN A 238 11.43 4.55 12.57
CA GLN A 238 12.53 5.35 13.10
C GLN A 238 13.36 6.09 12.02
N GLY A 239 12.72 6.46 10.91
CA GLY A 239 13.38 7.07 9.75
C GLY A 239 14.22 6.09 8.92
N THR A 240 14.01 4.79 9.09
CA THR A 240 14.63 3.72 8.29
C THR A 240 13.63 3.13 7.29
N GLY A 241 14.09 2.23 6.42
CA GLY A 241 13.21 1.49 5.49
C GLY A 241 12.52 0.25 6.11
N SER A 242 12.73 -0.05 7.40
CA SER A 242 12.22 -1.27 8.04
C SER A 242 11.19 -0.97 9.13
N VAL A 243 10.32 -1.93 9.43
CA VAL A 243 9.36 -1.82 10.52
C VAL A 243 10.08 -2.05 11.84
N TYR A 244 10.14 -1.02 12.70
CA TYR A 244 10.76 -1.13 14.02
C TYR A 244 9.72 -1.49 15.08
N SER A 245 8.61 -0.76 15.08
CA SER A 245 7.51 -0.96 15.99
C SER A 245 6.21 -0.97 15.20
N SER A 246 5.23 -1.77 15.62
CA SER A 246 3.93 -1.85 14.98
C SER A 246 2.80 -1.85 16.00
N LEU A 247 1.67 -1.28 15.58
CA LEU A 247 0.39 -1.36 16.25
C LEU A 247 -0.63 -1.81 15.21
N ILE A 248 -1.22 -2.97 15.43
CA ILE A 248 -2.25 -3.55 14.58
C ILE A 248 -3.52 -3.61 15.40
N THR A 249 -4.61 -3.11 14.85
CA THR A 249 -5.96 -3.19 15.43
C THR A 249 -6.90 -3.80 14.41
N ARG A 250 -7.57 -4.90 14.77
CA ARG A 250 -8.44 -5.64 13.85
C ARG A 250 -9.51 -6.42 14.58
N GLN A 251 -10.46 -6.96 13.84
CA GLN A 251 -11.41 -7.93 14.37
C GLN A 251 -10.79 -9.33 14.33
N GLY A 252 -10.74 -10.00 15.48
CA GLY A 252 -10.30 -11.38 15.64
C GLY A 252 -11.30 -12.39 15.07
N LEU A 253 -10.88 -13.66 15.05
CA LEU A 253 -11.67 -14.74 14.44
C LEU A 253 -12.99 -15.04 15.17
N GLU A 254 -13.05 -14.79 16.49
CA GLU A 254 -14.27 -14.96 17.28
C GLU A 254 -15.13 -13.67 17.33
N GLY A 255 -14.73 -12.64 16.56
CA GLY A 255 -15.43 -11.37 16.41
C GLY A 255 -15.05 -10.29 17.44
N GLU A 256 -14.12 -10.60 18.34
CA GLU A 256 -13.55 -9.70 19.32
C GLU A 256 -12.64 -8.64 18.67
N ASP A 257 -12.60 -7.46 19.26
CA ASP A 257 -11.67 -6.40 18.84
C ASP A 257 -10.29 -6.68 19.47
N GLU A 258 -9.29 -7.01 18.64
CA GLU A 258 -7.93 -7.38 19.09
C GLU A 258 -6.87 -6.37 18.65
N ALA A 259 -5.85 -6.19 19.47
CA ALA A 259 -4.67 -5.41 19.13
C ALA A 259 -3.37 -6.21 19.37
N LEU A 260 -2.43 -6.04 18.44
CA LEU A 260 -1.05 -6.51 18.55
C LEU A 260 -0.13 -5.29 18.57
N ILE A 261 0.68 -5.17 19.61
CA ILE A 261 1.59 -4.04 19.81
C ILE A 261 3.00 -4.59 19.96
N SER A 262 3.87 -4.23 19.05
CA SER A 262 5.28 -4.61 19.05
C SER A 262 6.13 -3.34 19.13
N ILE A 263 6.96 -3.22 20.16
CA ILE A 263 7.83 -2.07 20.40
C ILE A 263 9.29 -2.51 20.36
N TYR A 264 10.07 -1.91 19.47
CA TYR A 264 11.46 -2.24 19.26
C TYR A 264 12.27 -2.22 20.57
N ARG A 265 12.97 -3.33 20.86
CA ARG A 265 13.79 -3.59 22.07
C ARG A 265 13.03 -3.74 23.39
N GLU A 266 11.72 -3.50 23.41
CA GLU A 266 10.92 -3.64 24.62
C GLU A 266 10.19 -4.98 24.62
N GLY A 267 9.51 -5.30 23.53
CA GLY A 267 8.81 -6.57 23.37
C GLY A 267 7.49 -6.42 22.64
N GLU A 268 6.67 -7.45 22.74
CA GLU A 268 5.38 -7.54 22.10
C GLU A 268 4.31 -7.88 23.13
N THR A 269 3.11 -7.31 22.97
CA THR A 269 1.92 -7.72 23.72
C THR A 269 0.73 -7.83 22.78
N LYS A 270 -0.12 -8.82 23.05
CA LYS A 270 -1.39 -9.04 22.38
C LYS A 270 -2.52 -8.90 23.40
N GLY A 271 -3.66 -8.39 22.97
CA GLY A 271 -4.82 -8.24 23.82
C GLY A 271 -6.08 -7.86 23.07
N THR A 272 -7.10 -7.52 23.84
CA THR A 272 -8.37 -7.01 23.32
C THR A 272 -8.53 -5.53 23.64
N PHE A 273 -9.38 -4.84 22.89
CA PHE A 273 -9.74 -3.46 23.19
C PHE A 273 -11.24 -3.21 23.17
N VAL A 274 -11.65 -2.12 23.83
CA VAL A 274 -13.04 -1.63 23.83
C VAL A 274 -13.05 -0.19 23.34
N ASP A 275 -13.83 0.09 22.31
CA ASP A 275 -14.15 1.46 21.90
C ASP A 275 -15.25 2.05 22.79
N ASN A 276 -14.90 3.11 23.52
CA ASN A 276 -15.83 3.80 24.42
C ASN A 276 -16.56 4.98 23.73
N GLY A 277 -16.35 5.19 22.43
CA GLY A 277 -16.97 6.26 21.65
C GLY A 277 -16.41 7.66 21.93
N ASN A 278 -15.27 7.74 22.62
CA ASN A 278 -14.56 8.98 22.93
C ASN A 278 -13.35 9.24 22.02
N GLY A 279 -13.16 8.42 20.98
CA GLY A 279 -11.99 8.47 20.09
C GLY A 279 -10.75 7.77 20.65
N GLU A 280 -10.92 6.96 21.69
CA GLU A 280 -9.86 6.17 22.33
C GLU A 280 -10.32 4.72 22.51
N LEU A 281 -9.40 3.78 22.28
CA LEU A 281 -9.63 2.35 22.46
C LEU A 281 -8.94 1.89 23.76
N ALA A 282 -9.71 1.37 24.70
CA ALA A 282 -9.20 0.87 25.97
C ALA A 282 -8.67 -0.55 25.79
N PHE A 283 -7.35 -0.72 25.81
CA PHE A 283 -6.64 -1.98 25.59
C PHE A 283 -6.35 -2.71 26.90
N THR A 284 -6.48 -4.04 26.88
CA THR A 284 -6.02 -4.94 27.95
C THR A 284 -5.33 -6.15 27.32
N SER A 285 -4.09 -6.42 27.73
CA SER A 285 -3.33 -7.58 27.27
C SER A 285 -3.94 -8.90 27.73
N ASP A 286 -3.74 -9.97 26.96
CA ASP A 286 -4.31 -11.29 27.22
C ASP A 286 -3.87 -11.87 28.57
N ASP A 287 -2.64 -11.57 28.98
CA ASP A 287 -2.08 -11.97 30.28
C ASP A 287 -2.46 -11.02 31.43
N GLY A 288 -3.16 -9.92 31.14
CA GLY A 288 -3.54 -8.87 32.09
C GLY A 288 -2.39 -8.03 32.64
N SER A 289 -1.16 -8.19 32.11
CA SER A 289 0.03 -7.48 32.60
C SER A 289 0.07 -6.01 32.15
N VAL A 290 -0.59 -5.66 31.04
CA VAL A 290 -0.60 -4.31 30.47
C VAL A 290 -2.02 -3.86 30.19
N LYS A 291 -2.36 -2.63 30.63
CA LYS A 291 -3.51 -1.89 30.14
C LYS A 291 -3.06 -0.58 29.55
N GLY A 292 -3.77 -0.12 28.54
CA GLY A 292 -3.42 1.12 27.87
C GLY A 292 -4.56 1.72 27.07
N THR A 293 -4.23 2.83 26.43
CA THR A 293 -5.13 3.57 25.56
C THR A 293 -4.49 3.65 24.18
N ILE A 294 -5.19 3.17 23.17
CA ILE A 294 -4.83 3.34 21.77
C ILE A 294 -5.61 4.54 21.23
N LYS A 295 -4.93 5.40 20.48
CA LYS A 295 -5.55 6.52 19.77
C LYS A 295 -5.17 6.48 18.30
N ILE A 296 -6.17 6.31 17.43
CA ILE A 296 -6.00 6.33 15.98
C ILE A 296 -6.31 7.74 15.47
N ASN A 297 -5.37 8.36 14.75
CA ASN A 297 -5.47 9.72 14.21
C ASN A 297 -5.63 9.71 12.67
N GLY A 298 -6.29 8.67 12.13
CA GLY A 298 -6.50 8.50 10.69
C GLY A 298 -5.19 8.36 9.93
N TRP A 299 -4.95 9.25 8.97
CA TRP A 299 -3.74 9.26 8.13
C TRP A 299 -2.46 9.67 8.88
N ASP A 300 -2.60 10.33 10.04
CA ASP A 300 -1.47 10.78 10.86
C ASP A 300 -0.91 9.68 11.77
N GLY A 301 -1.36 8.43 11.57
CA GLY A 301 -0.92 7.27 12.33
C GLY A 301 -1.71 7.05 13.62
N ALA A 302 -1.07 6.42 14.59
CA ALA A 302 -1.67 6.08 15.87
C ALA A 302 -0.69 6.20 17.03
N SER A 303 -1.19 6.19 18.26
CA SER A 303 -0.38 6.11 19.47
C SER A 303 -0.93 5.10 20.47
N PHE A 304 -0.04 4.57 21.30
CA PHE A 304 -0.38 3.69 22.42
C PHE A 304 0.23 4.24 23.70
N LYS A 305 -0.61 4.39 24.73
CA LYS A 305 -0.21 4.87 26.04
C LYS A 305 -0.49 3.82 27.10
N VAL A 306 0.53 3.39 27.83
CA VAL A 306 0.39 2.44 28.92
C VAL A 306 -0.16 3.16 30.15
N THR A 307 -1.29 2.68 30.67
CA THR A 307 -1.99 3.27 31.82
C THR A 307 -1.74 2.51 33.11
N GLU A 308 -1.65 1.19 33.03
CA GLU A 308 -1.44 0.30 34.18
C GLU A 308 -0.55 -0.87 33.76
N THR A 309 0.35 -1.27 34.65
CA THR A 309 1.18 -2.47 34.49
C THR A 309 1.11 -3.32 35.75
N SER A 310 1.13 -4.63 35.60
CA SER A 310 1.17 -5.57 36.72
C SER A 310 2.14 -6.71 36.47
N GLY A 311 2.74 -7.25 37.53
CA GLY A 311 3.69 -8.36 37.43
C GLY A 311 4.95 -8.03 36.63
N GLU A 312 5.42 -9.01 35.84
CA GLU A 312 6.50 -8.84 34.86
C GLU A 312 5.91 -8.34 33.53
N ALA A 313 5.58 -7.05 33.47
CA ALA A 313 5.06 -6.41 32.26
C ALA A 313 6.17 -6.07 31.26
N VAL A 314 5.86 -6.18 29.96
CA VAL A 314 6.80 -5.88 28.86
C VAL A 314 7.04 -4.38 28.66
N PHE A 315 6.10 -3.53 29.09
CA PHE A 315 6.16 -2.08 28.96
C PHE A 315 6.07 -1.38 30.33
N SER A 316 6.34 -0.07 30.36
CA SER A 316 6.34 0.72 31.60
C SER A 316 5.07 1.56 31.75
N ALA A 317 4.50 1.62 32.96
CA ALA A 317 3.34 2.50 33.22
C ALA A 317 3.68 3.98 32.95
N GLY A 318 2.81 4.66 32.19
CA GLY A 318 2.98 6.04 31.76
C GLY A 318 3.78 6.23 30.47
N GLU A 319 4.32 5.14 29.90
CA GLU A 319 4.97 5.14 28.59
C GLU A 319 3.97 5.45 27.47
N GLU A 320 4.42 6.18 26.45
CA GLU A 320 3.62 6.55 25.27
C GLU A 320 4.47 6.40 24.02
N VAL A 321 3.98 5.60 23.07
CA VAL A 321 4.66 5.27 21.81
C VAL A 321 3.78 5.72 20.64
N ASN A 322 4.42 6.26 19.60
CA ASN A 322 3.75 6.74 18.40
C ASN A 322 4.14 5.87 17.19
N PHE A 323 3.17 5.62 16.32
CA PHE A 323 3.28 4.84 15.09
C PHE A 323 2.86 5.76 13.94
N PRO A 324 3.78 6.58 13.39
CA PRO A 324 3.44 7.68 12.50
C PRO A 324 2.98 7.27 11.09
N PHE A 325 3.25 6.03 10.66
CA PHE A 325 2.83 5.56 9.35
C PHE A 325 1.54 4.76 9.46
N ALA A 326 0.49 5.21 8.77
CA ALA A 326 -0.73 4.43 8.54
C ALA A 326 -0.64 3.73 7.18
N PHE A 327 -0.81 2.41 7.17
CA PHE A 327 -0.95 1.63 5.94
C PHE A 327 -2.44 1.55 5.53
#